data_AF-A0A540M106-F1
#
_entry.id   AF-A0A540M106-F1
#
_cell.length_a   1.000
_cell.length_b   1.000
_cell.length_c   1.000
_cell.angle_alpha   90.00
_cell.angle_beta   90.00
_cell.angle_gamma   90.00
#
_symmetry.space_group_name_H-M   'P 1'
#
loop_
_entity.id
_entity.type
_entity.pdbx_description
1 polymer ?
#
loop_
_entity_poly.entity_id
_entity_poly.type
_entity_poly.pdbx_seq_one_letter_code
_entity_poly.pdbx_strand_id
1 'polypeptide(L)'
;MPNLIFVQGKKGVWIRLPIERVNLVEAAVKITYDILGRSELQEGFWYHHAEPDYLMLVYWIPQSPHTLPTNSTHRVGIGAFLINQNREVLVVQEKGGQYRGTGVWKLPIGVDEIDSELWKFSHSGMNCMKSSSIN
;
A
#
# COMPACT_ATOMS: atom_id res chain seq x y z
N MET A 1 -19.16 -30.40 23.17
CA MET A 1 -18.85 -29.12 22.50
C MET A 1 -18.98 -29.36 21.00
N PRO A 2 -19.76 -28.57 20.24
CA PRO A 2 -19.85 -28.79 18.81
C PRO A 2 -18.53 -28.37 18.17
N ASN A 3 -17.85 -29.34 17.55
CA ASN A 3 -16.71 -29.09 16.70
C ASN A 3 -17.17 -28.23 15.53
N LEU A 4 -16.77 -26.96 15.51
CA LEU A 4 -16.86 -26.15 14.31
C LEU A 4 -15.79 -26.69 13.34
N ILE A 5 -16.23 -27.55 12.42
CA ILE A 5 -15.38 -28.12 11.38
C ILE A 5 -15.07 -27.00 10.39
N PHE A 6 -13.97 -26.27 10.59
CA PHE A 6 -13.41 -25.42 9.55
C PHE A 6 -12.89 -26.31 8.41
N VAL A 7 -13.27 -25.96 7.19
CA VAL A 7 -12.94 -26.70 5.96
C VAL A 7 -11.41 -26.88 5.84
N GLN A 8 -11.00 -28.11 5.56
CA GLN A 8 -9.63 -28.62 5.47
C GLN A 8 -8.60 -27.61 4.89
N GLY A 9 -7.60 -27.24 5.70
CA GLY A 9 -6.31 -26.70 5.24
C GLY A 9 -6.19 -25.17 5.08
N LYS A 10 -7.26 -24.38 5.27
CA LYS A 10 -7.18 -22.92 5.23
C LYS A 10 -6.58 -22.38 6.54
N LYS A 11 -5.66 -21.42 6.43
CA LYS A 11 -4.99 -20.79 7.58
C LYS A 11 -5.40 -19.34 7.82
N GLY A 12 -5.60 -18.56 6.75
CA GLY A 12 -6.03 -17.16 6.81
C GLY A 12 -7.39 -16.96 6.16
N VAL A 13 -8.24 -16.16 6.79
CA VAL A 13 -9.53 -15.69 6.26
C VAL A 13 -9.41 -14.19 6.03
N TRP A 14 -9.83 -13.72 4.86
CA TRP A 14 -9.77 -12.31 4.47
C TRP A 14 -11.19 -11.80 4.22
N ILE A 15 -11.49 -10.62 4.72
CA ILE A 15 -12.76 -9.92 4.49
C ILE A 15 -12.44 -8.55 3.89
N ARG A 16 -12.87 -8.34 2.64
CA ARG A 16 -12.95 -7.00 2.04
C ARG A 16 -14.28 -6.39 2.43
N LEU A 17 -14.24 -5.29 3.16
CA LEU A 17 -15.41 -4.61 3.68
C LEU A 17 -15.54 -3.24 3.00
N PRO A 18 -16.49 -3.07 2.06
CA PRO A 18 -16.73 -1.79 1.40
C PRO A 18 -17.14 -0.70 2.40
N ILE A 19 -16.85 0.56 2.09
CA ILE A 19 -17.13 1.70 2.97
C ILE A 19 -18.63 1.79 3.37
N GLU A 20 -19.54 1.35 2.50
CA GLU A 20 -20.99 1.33 2.75
C GLU A 20 -21.39 0.35 3.86
N ARG A 21 -20.51 -0.58 4.24
CA ARG A 21 -20.76 -1.62 5.24
C ARG A 21 -19.93 -1.43 6.51
N VAL A 22 -19.43 -0.22 6.77
CA VAL A 22 -18.57 0.12 7.92
C VAL A 22 -19.18 -0.29 9.27
N ASN A 23 -20.52 -0.34 9.36
CA ASN A 23 -21.24 -0.79 10.55
C ASN A 23 -20.93 -2.25 10.94
N LEU A 24 -20.38 -3.07 10.03
CA LEU A 24 -20.00 -4.46 10.29
C LEU A 24 -18.57 -4.59 10.83
N VAL A 25 -17.77 -3.52 10.82
CA VAL A 25 -16.36 -3.56 11.27
C VAL A 25 -16.28 -3.93 12.75
N GLU A 26 -17.10 -3.29 13.58
CA GLU A 26 -17.14 -3.57 15.02
C GLU A 26 -17.47 -5.04 15.29
N ALA A 27 -18.45 -5.60 14.57
CA ALA A 27 -18.82 -7.02 14.71
C ALA A 27 -17.70 -7.96 14.25
N ALA A 28 -16.96 -7.62 13.20
CA ALA A 28 -15.85 -8.43 12.70
C ALA A 28 -14.63 -8.44 13.64
N VAL A 29 -14.35 -7.32 14.30
CA VAL A 29 -13.25 -7.18 15.26
C VAL A 29 -13.63 -7.77 16.62
N LYS A 30 -14.86 -7.52 17.08
CA LYS A 30 -15.38 -8.01 18.37
C LYS A 30 -16.06 -9.37 18.23
N ILE A 31 -15.31 -10.39 17.83
CA ILE A 31 -15.79 -11.77 17.99
C ILE A 31 -15.61 -12.15 19.47
N THR A 32 -16.57 -11.75 20.30
CA THR A 32 -16.68 -12.19 21.69
C THR A 32 -17.61 -13.40 21.74
N TYR A 33 -17.10 -14.57 22.09
CA TYR A 33 -17.95 -15.69 22.49
C TYR A 33 -18.47 -15.43 23.92
N ASP A 34 -19.66 -14.86 24.05
CA ASP A 34 -20.38 -14.75 25.33
C ASP A 34 -21.05 -16.09 25.72
N ILE A 35 -20.28 -17.19 25.71
CA ILE A 35 -20.82 -18.52 26.04
C ILE A 35 -20.17 -19.12 27.29
N LEU A 36 -18.98 -18.64 27.73
CA LEU A 36 -18.25 -19.30 28.83
C LEU A 36 -17.59 -18.37 29.85
N GLY A 37 -17.87 -17.06 29.86
CA GLY A 37 -17.41 -16.17 30.94
C GLY A 37 -15.88 -16.09 31.13
N ARG A 38 -15.11 -16.50 30.12
CA ARG A 38 -13.65 -16.31 30.11
C ARG A 38 -13.35 -14.96 29.48
N SER A 39 -12.81 -14.08 30.30
CA SER A 39 -12.10 -12.84 29.91
C SER A 39 -10.81 -13.19 29.14
N GLU A 40 -10.94 -13.82 27.99
CA GLU A 40 -9.88 -13.91 26.99
C GLU A 40 -10.47 -13.28 25.74
N LEU A 41 -10.10 -12.02 25.46
CA LEU A 41 -10.31 -11.41 24.15
C LEU A 41 -9.64 -12.33 23.13
N GLN A 42 -10.42 -13.21 22.47
CA GLN A 42 -9.95 -13.77 21.22
C GLN A 42 -9.95 -12.61 20.23
N GLU A 43 -8.76 -12.25 19.76
CA GLU A 43 -8.58 -11.29 18.68
C GLU A 43 -9.40 -11.81 17.48
N GLY A 44 -10.49 -11.11 17.13
CA GLY A 44 -11.28 -11.40 15.95
C GLY A 44 -10.50 -11.04 14.68
N PHE A 45 -11.18 -10.58 13.64
CA PHE A 45 -10.44 -10.03 12.50
C PHE A 45 -9.67 -8.77 12.91
N TRP A 46 -8.45 -8.61 12.40
CA TRP A 46 -7.67 -7.37 12.54
C TRP A 46 -7.45 -6.67 11.21
N TYR A 47 -7.14 -5.37 11.26
CA TYR A 47 -6.88 -4.57 10.07
C TYR A 47 -5.57 -4.96 9.41
N HIS A 48 -5.62 -5.21 8.10
CA HIS A 48 -4.44 -5.45 7.30
C HIS A 48 -4.04 -4.21 6.49
N HIS A 49 -4.96 -3.65 5.69
CA HIS A 49 -4.77 -2.41 4.95
C HIS A 49 -6.14 -1.77 4.66
N ALA A 50 -6.14 -0.53 4.18
CA ALA A 50 -7.34 0.17 3.76
C ALA A 50 -7.07 0.93 2.47
N GLU A 51 -8.07 0.96 1.60
CA GLU A 51 -8.14 1.79 0.40
C GLU A 51 -9.27 2.81 0.56
N PRO A 52 -9.38 3.82 -0.32
CA PRO A 52 -10.45 4.83 -0.22
C PRO A 52 -11.88 4.24 -0.16
N ASP A 53 -12.12 3.08 -0.80
CA ASP A 53 -13.43 2.45 -0.94
C ASP A 53 -13.64 1.21 -0.05
N TYR A 54 -12.61 0.68 0.62
CA TYR A 54 -12.75 -0.51 1.47
C TYR A 54 -11.70 -0.65 2.57
N LEU A 55 -12.04 -1.46 3.57
CA LEU A 55 -11.15 -1.94 4.62
C LEU A 55 -10.87 -3.44 4.43
N MET A 56 -9.59 -3.84 4.47
CA MET A 56 -9.20 -5.24 4.44
C MET A 56 -8.94 -5.75 5.87
N LEU A 57 -9.72 -6.76 6.24
CA LEU A 57 -9.67 -7.45 7.52
C LEU A 57 -9.11 -8.86 7.32
N VAL A 58 -8.32 -9.35 8.27
CA VAL A 58 -7.77 -10.71 8.22
C VAL A 58 -7.87 -11.41 9.57
N TYR A 59 -8.09 -12.72 9.54
CA TYR A 59 -8.09 -13.59 10.72
C TYR A 59 -7.23 -14.83 10.46
N TRP A 60 -6.42 -15.22 11.43
CA TRP A 60 -5.60 -16.43 11.37
C TRP A 60 -6.20 -17.52 12.24
N ILE A 61 -6.57 -18.63 11.59
CA ILE A 61 -7.25 -19.76 12.21
C ILE A 61 -6.31 -20.59 13.10
N PRO A 62 -5.06 -20.91 12.69
CA PRO A 62 -4.13 -21.66 13.53
C PRO A 62 -3.69 -20.88 14.77
N GLN A 63 -3.41 -21.59 15.87
CA GLN A 63 -2.74 -21.01 17.04
C GLN A 63 -1.25 -20.74 16.82
N SER A 64 -0.68 -21.19 15.71
CA SER A 64 0.70 -20.89 15.34
C SER A 64 0.84 -19.42 14.92
N PRO A 65 2.06 -18.84 14.99
CA PRO A 65 2.31 -17.52 14.42
C PRO A 65 1.80 -17.41 12.98
N HIS A 66 1.22 -16.27 12.61
CA HIS A 66 0.75 -16.03 11.26
C HIS A 66 1.94 -15.77 10.31
N THR A 67 1.84 -16.26 9.08
CA THR A 67 2.81 -15.99 8.01
C THR A 67 2.24 -15.03 6.96
N LEU A 68 1.22 -14.27 7.34
CA LEU A 68 0.61 -13.26 6.47
C LEU A 68 1.64 -12.15 6.19
N PRO A 69 1.75 -11.68 4.93
CA PRO A 69 2.63 -10.57 4.62
C PRO A 69 2.20 -9.33 5.42
N THR A 70 3.14 -8.65 6.06
CA THR A 70 2.85 -7.37 6.71
C THR A 70 2.51 -6.32 5.66
N ASN A 71 1.58 -5.40 5.95
CA ASN A 71 1.28 -4.28 5.05
C ASN A 71 2.56 -3.54 4.66
N SER A 72 2.69 -3.19 3.38
CA SER A 72 3.90 -2.56 2.86
C SER A 72 3.93 -1.09 3.26
N THR A 73 4.68 -0.75 4.32
CA THR A 73 4.82 0.63 4.81
C THR A 73 5.81 1.47 3.99
N HIS A 74 6.47 0.89 2.99
CA HIS A 74 7.54 1.54 2.24
C HIS A 74 7.06 2.03 0.89
N ARG A 75 7.28 3.32 0.60
CA ARG A 75 7.13 3.88 -0.74
C ARG A 75 8.37 3.54 -1.56
N VAL A 76 8.18 2.96 -2.74
CA VAL A 76 9.26 2.73 -3.70
C VAL A 76 9.38 3.96 -4.58
N GLY A 77 10.53 4.64 -4.49
CA GLY A 77 10.89 5.72 -5.41
C GLY A 77 11.66 5.14 -6.61
N ILE A 78 11.29 5.54 -7.82
CA ILE A 78 11.98 5.16 -9.05
C ILE A 78 12.59 6.41 -9.66
N GLY A 79 13.91 6.39 -9.88
CA GLY A 79 14.63 7.41 -10.62
C GLY A 79 14.97 6.91 -12.02
N ALA A 80 14.65 7.68 -13.06
CA ALA A 80 15.05 7.37 -14.42
C ALA A 80 16.30 8.17 -14.81
N PHE A 81 17.31 7.46 -15.33
CA PHE A 81 18.52 8.06 -15.88
C PHE A 81 18.56 7.84 -17.38
N LEU A 82 18.13 8.84 -18.15
CA LEU A 82 18.10 8.79 -19.60
C LEU A 82 19.29 9.55 -20.18
N ILE A 83 20.13 8.86 -20.96
CA ILE A 83 21.28 9.42 -21.67
C ILE A 83 21.04 9.30 -23.18
N ASN A 84 21.31 10.36 -23.94
CA ASN A 84 21.30 10.31 -25.40
C ASN A 84 22.69 10.00 -26.00
N GLN A 85 22.76 9.81 -27.32
CA GLN A 85 24.03 9.53 -28.02
C GLN A 85 25.08 10.64 -27.87
N ASN A 86 24.64 11.87 -27.56
CA ASN A 86 25.50 13.03 -27.33
C ASN A 86 26.00 13.13 -25.88
N ARG A 87 25.81 12.07 -25.07
CA ARG A 87 26.13 12.03 -23.64
C ARG A 87 25.43 13.12 -22.83
N GLU A 88 24.18 13.41 -23.18
CA GLU A 88 23.36 14.35 -22.43
C GLU A 88 22.30 13.62 -21.60
N VAL A 89 22.02 14.11 -20.39
CA VAL A 89 21.05 13.54 -19.46
C VAL A 89 19.73 14.30 -19.49
N LEU A 90 18.60 13.58 -19.49
CA LEU A 90 17.29 14.19 -19.31
C LEU A 90 17.11 14.70 -17.88
N VAL A 91 16.79 15.98 -17.74
CA VAL A 91 16.51 16.62 -16.44
C VAL A 91 15.20 17.41 -16.48
N VAL A 92 14.62 17.60 -15.31
CA VAL A 92 13.32 18.26 -15.13
C VAL A 92 13.41 19.36 -14.08
N GLN A 93 12.52 20.35 -14.20
CA GLN A 93 12.33 21.42 -13.24
C GLN A 93 10.87 21.53 -12.82
N GLU A 94 10.63 21.68 -11.52
CA GLU A 94 9.29 21.73 -10.93
C GLU A 94 8.53 23.02 -11.32
N LYS A 95 7.22 22.87 -11.61
CA LYS A 95 6.27 23.97 -11.87
C LYS A 95 5.85 24.72 -10.61
N GLY A 96 5.82 24.04 -9.48
CA GLY A 96 5.33 24.51 -8.19
C GLY A 96 6.18 23.99 -7.04
N GLY A 97 5.86 24.40 -5.81
CA GLY A 97 6.58 23.96 -4.62
C GLY A 97 7.90 24.71 -4.39
N GLN A 98 8.69 24.20 -3.46
CA GLN A 98 9.90 24.85 -2.92
C GLN A 98 10.96 25.16 -3.97
N TYR A 99 11.04 24.36 -5.04
CA TYR A 99 12.08 24.51 -6.07
C TYR A 99 11.63 25.35 -7.28
N ARG A 100 10.39 25.87 -7.29
CA ARG A 100 9.88 26.71 -8.37
C ARG A 100 10.76 27.95 -8.55
N GLY A 101 11.25 28.18 -9.77
CA GLY A 101 12.01 29.38 -10.12
C GLY A 101 13.42 29.44 -9.53
N THR A 102 13.89 28.38 -8.86
CA THR A 102 15.23 28.34 -8.25
C THR A 102 16.35 28.01 -9.24
N GLY A 103 16.02 27.61 -10.47
CA GLY A 103 17.02 27.14 -11.44
C GLY A 103 17.52 25.71 -11.18
N VAL A 104 17.04 25.03 -10.13
CA VAL A 104 17.45 23.66 -9.80
C VAL A 104 16.86 22.67 -10.80
N TRP A 105 17.73 21.84 -11.36
CA TRP A 105 17.40 20.73 -12.26
C TRP A 105 17.62 19.41 -11.55
N LYS A 106 16.68 18.47 -11.69
CA LYS A 106 16.73 17.16 -11.02
C LYS A 106 16.52 16.04 -12.05
N LEU A 107 16.95 14.84 -11.69
CA LEU A 107 16.56 13.65 -12.44
C LEU A 107 15.03 13.45 -12.34
N PRO A 108 14.38 12.92 -13.38
CA PRO A 108 13.00 12.48 -13.29
C PRO A 108 12.88 11.40 -12.20
N ILE A 109 12.16 11.73 -11.13
CA ILE A 109 11.88 10.80 -10.03
C ILE A 109 10.36 10.68 -9.92
N GLY A 110 9.88 9.45 -9.84
CA GLY A 110 8.49 9.11 -9.53
C GLY A 110 8.41 8.31 -8.24
N VAL A 111 7.24 8.32 -7.62
CA VAL A 111 6.88 7.34 -6.58
C VAL A 111 5.94 6.36 -7.25
N ASP A 112 6.24 5.07 -7.10
CA ASP A 112 5.34 4.04 -7.58
C ASP A 112 4.14 3.92 -6.64
N GLU A 113 2.97 3.77 -7.21
CA GLU A 113 1.75 3.50 -6.47
C GLU A 113 1.60 1.97 -6.33
N ILE A 114 1.06 1.52 -5.20
CA ILE A 114 0.82 0.08 -4.99
C ILE A 114 -0.11 -0.39 -6.11
N ASP A 115 0.25 -1.51 -6.76
CA ASP A 115 -0.45 -2.10 -7.91
C ASP A 115 -0.41 -1.27 -9.23
N SER A 116 0.47 -0.28 -9.33
CA SER A 116 0.69 0.49 -10.56
C SER A 116 1.75 -0.15 -11.47
N GLU A 117 1.63 0.08 -12.78
CA GLU A 117 2.71 -0.27 -13.72
C GLU A 117 3.85 0.75 -13.57
N LEU A 118 5.07 0.25 -13.32
CA LEU A 118 6.33 0.98 -13.07
C LEU A 118 6.71 2.10 -14.07
N TRP A 119 5.95 2.29 -15.15
CA TRP A 119 6.28 3.16 -16.29
C TRP A 119 5.39 4.40 -16.45
N LYS A 120 4.42 4.62 -15.56
CA LYS A 120 3.53 5.79 -15.66
C LYS A 120 4.15 7.04 -15.04
N PHE A 121 4.90 7.80 -15.85
CA PHE A 121 5.34 9.14 -15.48
C PHE A 121 4.18 10.15 -15.57
N SER A 122 3.73 10.68 -14.43
CA SER A 122 2.77 11.79 -14.41
C SER A 122 3.44 13.10 -14.84
N HIS A 123 2.99 13.64 -15.98
CA HIS A 123 3.54 14.86 -16.60
C HIS A 123 3.03 16.17 -15.96
N SER A 124 2.15 16.09 -14.97
CA SER A 124 1.34 17.23 -14.51
C SER A 124 2.10 18.31 -13.71
N GLY A 125 3.38 18.09 -13.35
CA GLY A 125 4.16 18.99 -12.48
C GLY A 125 5.43 19.63 -13.06
N MET A 126 5.77 19.42 -14.33
CA MET A 126 7.11 19.77 -14.86
C MET A 126 7.09 20.90 -15.90
N ASN A 127 8.03 21.86 -15.79
CA ASN A 127 8.08 23.08 -16.60
C ASN A 127 8.72 22.91 -17.97
N CYS A 128 9.82 22.16 -18.06
CA CYS A 128 10.50 21.82 -19.31
C CYS A 128 11.37 20.58 -19.11
N MET A 129 11.50 19.77 -20.16
CA MET A 129 12.56 18.77 -20.29
C MET A 129 13.71 19.39 -21.07
N LYS A 130 14.94 19.22 -20.57
CA LYS A 130 16.16 19.57 -21.30
C LYS A 130 17.18 18.45 -21.15
N SER A 131 18.08 18.35 -22.12
CA SER A 131 19.26 17.50 -22.05
C SER A 131 20.46 18.34 -21.58
N SER A 132 21.31 17.78 -20.72
CA SER A 132 22.55 18.43 -20.24
C SER A 132 23.74 17.51 -20.46
N SER A 133 24.81 18.00 -21.08
CA SER A 133 26.03 17.22 -21.34
C SER A 133 26.68 16.72 -20.05
N ILE A 134 27.15 15.48 -20.06
CA ILE A 134 27.99 14.90 -19.02
C ILE A 134 29.44 15.24 -19.35
N ASN A 135 30.11 15.99 -18.48
CA ASN A 135 31.54 16.30 -18.59
C ASN A 135 32.41 15.11 -18.18
#